data_AF-A0AAV4A097-F1
#
_entry.id   AF-A0AAV4A097-F1
#
_cell.length_a   1.000
_cell.length_b   1.000
_cell.length_c   1.000
_cell.angle_alpha   90.00
_cell.angle_beta   90.00
_cell.angle_gamma   90.00
#
_symmetry.space_group_name_H-M   'P 1'
#
loop_
_entity.id
_entity.type
_entity.pdbx_description
1 polymer ?
#
loop_
_entity_poly.entity_id
_entity_poly.type
_entity_poly.pdbx_seq_one_letter_code
_entity_poly.pdbx_strand_id
1 'polypeptide(L)'
;MAELAELSVDTRKTLTCVKAWNLSALGRTYQDRRTTEDADIFPSTITYAADHNATGAPHGTGPSWFSCIYVEEQCGFVEDKGTSNAIYILRTLIERALEVQNDVYLCFIDYTKAFDRVLHDEIITQLKQLNIDGKDFRIIKTMCREQTAAMRIENKTSTFQDIKRGVRQGCVLSPDLFSLYSEIIMRNLENQPGIKVGGQNINNLRYADDTVLISENKEDLQKLLNIVEEESRKKGFELNSKKIEVMVISRKQEFPKCDIFINEVKFKQTEKFKYLGTIISNDGMTNREISARTAQAKINFQKMKTILTNKHISIETRKRALQCYI
;
A
#
# COMPACT_ATOMS: atom_id res chain seq x y z
N MET A 1 -3.54 8.09 30.92
CA MET A 1 -3.61 9.40 30.26
C MET A 1 -3.09 10.55 31.16
N ALA A 2 -2.10 10.31 32.03
CA ALA A 2 -1.62 11.36 32.96
C ALA A 2 -0.09 11.37 33.16
N GLU A 3 0.68 10.82 32.21
CA GLU A 3 2.16 10.79 32.32
C GLU A 3 2.82 11.02 30.96
N LEU A 4 2.29 11.98 30.19
CA LEU A 4 2.81 12.39 28.88
C LEU A 4 3.04 13.91 28.77
N ALA A 5 3.06 14.64 29.89
CA ALA A 5 3.10 16.11 29.87
C ALA A 5 4.50 16.74 29.93
N GLU A 6 5.58 15.99 30.11
CA GLU A 6 6.94 16.57 30.22
C GLU A 6 7.98 15.80 29.41
N LEU A 7 7.95 15.92 28.09
CA LEU A 7 9.12 15.67 27.26
C LEU A 7 9.20 16.79 26.22
N SER A 8 10.09 17.76 26.47
CA SER A 8 10.44 18.76 25.48
C SER A 8 10.89 18.08 24.19
N VAL A 9 10.30 18.51 23.08
CA VAL A 9 10.60 18.05 21.73
C VAL A 9 11.98 18.57 21.37
N ASP A 10 12.98 17.72 21.56
CA ASP A 10 14.34 17.91 21.06
C ASP A 10 14.47 17.05 19.78
N THR A 11 14.66 17.69 18.63
CA THR A 11 14.56 17.14 17.27
C THR A 11 15.69 16.16 16.86
N ARG A 12 16.40 15.57 17.83
CA ARG A 12 17.52 14.64 17.60
C ARG A 12 17.37 13.23 18.20
N LYS A 13 16.24 12.90 18.82
CA LYS A 13 16.07 11.60 19.52
C LYS A 13 15.59 10.49 18.56
N THR A 14 16.38 9.44 18.39
CA THR A 14 16.02 8.21 17.67
C THR A 14 14.95 7.43 18.44
N LEU A 15 13.78 7.21 17.80
CA LEU A 15 12.68 6.41 18.33
C LEU A 15 12.69 5.04 17.65
N THR A 16 12.65 3.96 18.42
CA THR A 16 12.70 2.57 17.89
C THR A 16 11.61 1.73 18.55
N CYS A 17 10.93 0.86 17.80
CA CYS A 17 9.97 -0.10 18.38
C CYS A 17 10.66 -1.47 18.54
N VAL A 18 10.53 -2.09 19.72
CA VAL A 18 11.11 -3.40 20.08
C VAL A 18 9.97 -4.38 20.31
N LYS A 19 9.86 -5.41 19.47
CA LYS A 19 8.86 -6.49 19.63
C LYS A 19 9.51 -7.70 20.31
N ALA A 20 8.87 -8.26 21.34
CA ALA A 20 9.36 -9.45 22.06
C ALA A 20 8.42 -10.64 21.88
N TRP A 21 9.01 -11.83 21.95
CA TRP A 21 8.40 -13.09 21.55
C TRP A 21 8.50 -14.12 22.66
N ASN A 22 7.46 -14.94 22.80
CA ASN A 22 7.42 -16.07 23.72
C ASN A 22 7.10 -17.36 22.95
N LEU A 23 7.97 -17.72 22.00
CA LEU A 23 8.05 -19.11 21.53
C LEU A 23 9.32 -19.68 22.15
N SER A 24 9.15 -20.69 22.98
CA SER A 24 10.19 -21.36 23.76
C SER A 24 11.50 -21.50 22.97
N ALA A 25 12.49 -20.70 23.36
CA ALA A 25 13.85 -20.62 22.83
C ALA A 25 13.97 -20.20 21.36
N LEU A 26 13.89 -18.89 21.05
CA LEU A 26 14.58 -18.24 19.92
C LEU A 26 14.56 -16.70 20.04
N GLY A 27 15.73 -16.12 20.37
CA GLY A 27 16.21 -14.77 20.01
C GLY A 27 15.36 -13.51 20.30
N ARG A 28 15.89 -12.60 21.13
CA ARG A 28 15.43 -11.19 21.19
C ARG A 28 15.77 -10.48 19.88
N THR A 29 14.78 -9.93 19.17
CA THR A 29 15.00 -9.18 17.92
C THR A 29 15.28 -7.68 18.18
N TYR A 30 16.24 -7.11 17.46
CA TYR A 30 16.77 -5.75 17.63
C TYR A 30 16.61 -4.94 16.34
N GLN A 31 16.45 -3.62 16.45
CA GLN A 31 16.39 -2.73 15.30
C GLN A 31 16.97 -1.36 15.58
N ASP A 32 17.54 -0.73 14.55
CA ASP A 32 18.06 0.64 14.55
C ASP A 32 17.77 1.27 13.18
N ARG A 33 17.35 2.54 13.14
CA ARG A 33 17.42 3.42 11.95
C ARG A 33 17.24 4.90 12.36
N ARG A 34 18.06 5.78 11.79
CA ARG A 34 18.02 7.25 11.90
C ARG A 34 17.28 7.87 10.72
N THR A 35 16.39 8.84 10.94
CA THR A 35 16.06 9.94 9.99
C THR A 35 15.31 11.08 10.70
N THR A 36 15.55 12.31 10.26
CA THR A 36 15.07 13.60 10.81
C THR A 36 13.88 14.19 10.04
N GLU A 37 12.98 14.81 10.81
CA GLU A 37 11.94 15.85 10.51
C GLU A 37 10.85 15.56 9.45
N ASP A 38 9.60 15.73 9.90
CA ASP A 38 8.31 15.70 9.17
C ASP A 38 7.89 14.42 8.41
N ALA A 39 8.49 13.26 8.72
CA ALA A 39 8.06 11.98 8.22
C ALA A 39 7.09 11.27 9.18
N ASP A 40 5.96 10.78 8.66
CA ASP A 40 5.17 9.74 9.33
C ASP A 40 6.12 8.63 9.83
N ILE A 41 6.22 8.44 11.15
CA ILE A 41 7.08 7.40 11.74
C ILE A 41 6.42 6.04 11.48
N PHE A 42 6.95 5.29 10.53
CA PHE A 42 6.58 3.89 10.28
C PHE A 42 7.58 2.94 10.97
N PRO A 43 7.22 2.31 12.10
CA PRO A 43 8.09 1.36 12.77
C PRO A 43 8.18 0.04 11.97
N SER A 44 9.17 -0.07 11.09
CA SER A 44 9.55 -1.35 10.46
C SER A 44 10.00 -2.38 11.52
N THR A 45 9.90 -3.69 11.29
CA THR A 45 10.49 -4.77 12.13
C THR A 45 11.64 -5.50 11.37
N ILE A 46 12.81 -5.76 11.99
CA ILE A 46 13.84 -6.67 11.44
C ILE A 46 13.67 -8.01 12.14
N THR A 47 13.24 -9.01 11.38
CA THR A 47 13.21 -10.42 11.81
C THR A 47 14.54 -11.07 11.44
N TYR A 48 15.22 -11.67 12.43
CA TYR A 48 16.41 -12.49 12.16
C TYR A 48 16.00 -13.79 11.43
N ALA A 49 16.95 -14.35 10.66
CA ALA A 49 16.82 -15.49 9.74
C ALA A 49 16.19 -16.80 10.29
N ALA A 50 15.81 -16.87 11.57
CA ALA A 50 15.07 -18.00 12.12
C ALA A 50 13.64 -18.11 11.56
N ASP A 51 13.04 -17.00 11.10
CA ASP A 51 11.75 -17.02 10.40
C ASP A 51 11.82 -17.72 9.03
N HIS A 52 13.00 -17.82 8.41
CA HIS A 52 13.19 -18.53 7.12
C HIS A 52 13.22 -20.05 7.29
N ASN A 53 13.51 -20.56 8.50
CA ASN A 53 13.64 -22.00 8.76
C ASN A 53 12.36 -22.65 9.31
N ALA A 54 11.34 -21.87 9.70
CA ALA A 54 10.09 -22.43 10.20
C ALA A 54 9.16 -22.93 9.08
N THR A 55 9.38 -22.51 7.83
CA THR A 55 8.57 -22.92 6.68
C THR A 55 9.23 -23.95 5.76
N GLY A 56 10.56 -24.12 5.78
CA GLY A 56 11.26 -25.21 5.06
C GLY A 56 10.93 -25.35 3.57
N ALA A 57 10.29 -24.35 2.98
CA ALA A 57 9.77 -24.37 1.63
C ALA A 57 10.68 -23.51 0.75
N PRO A 58 11.08 -24.00 -0.44
CA PRO A 58 11.86 -23.21 -1.38
C PRO A 58 11.15 -21.88 -1.69
N HIS A 59 11.93 -20.83 -1.93
CA HIS A 59 11.41 -19.55 -2.43
C HIS A 59 10.48 -19.83 -3.62
N GLY A 60 9.18 -19.52 -3.47
CA GLY A 60 8.16 -19.73 -4.49
C GLY A 60 7.11 -20.81 -4.20
N THR A 61 7.20 -21.59 -3.12
CA THR A 61 6.11 -22.49 -2.71
C THR A 61 5.53 -22.09 -1.37
N GLY A 62 4.71 -21.03 -1.38
CA GLY A 62 3.81 -20.76 -0.25
C GLY A 62 2.81 -21.90 -0.05
N PRO A 63 2.16 -21.99 1.12
CA PRO A 63 1.04 -22.90 1.36
C PRO A 63 0.03 -22.90 0.20
N SER A 64 -0.54 -24.06 -0.12
CA SER A 64 -1.41 -24.24 -1.30
C SER A 64 -2.64 -23.32 -1.35
N TRP A 65 -3.04 -22.74 -0.23
CA TRP A 65 -4.14 -21.77 -0.14
C TRP A 65 -3.77 -20.35 -0.57
N PHE A 66 -2.49 -20.04 -0.82
CA PHE A 66 -2.05 -18.71 -1.23
C PHE A 66 -2.72 -18.26 -2.54
N SER A 67 -2.88 -19.17 -3.49
CA SER A 67 -3.57 -18.88 -4.76
C SER A 67 -5.05 -18.52 -4.58
N CYS A 68 -5.69 -18.96 -3.49
CA CYS A 68 -7.08 -18.64 -3.18
C CYS A 68 -7.26 -17.23 -2.57
N ILE A 69 -6.17 -16.54 -2.23
CA ILE A 69 -6.20 -15.18 -1.65
C ILE A 69 -6.21 -14.12 -2.75
N TYR A 70 -5.51 -14.35 -3.85
CA TYR A 70 -5.25 -13.33 -4.84
C TYR A 70 -6.35 -13.27 -5.89
N VAL A 71 -6.96 -12.09 -6.01
CA VAL A 71 -7.91 -11.77 -7.08
C VAL A 71 -7.24 -10.93 -8.17
N GLU A 72 -7.89 -10.82 -9.33
CA GLU A 72 -7.28 -10.23 -10.53
C GLU A 72 -6.93 -8.74 -10.35
N GLU A 73 -7.76 -8.00 -9.61
CA GLU A 73 -7.64 -6.56 -9.37
C GLU A 73 -6.50 -6.19 -8.41
N GLN A 74 -6.00 -7.15 -7.61
CA GLN A 74 -4.86 -6.95 -6.74
C GLN A 74 -3.56 -7.18 -7.51
N CYS A 75 -2.73 -6.14 -7.56
CA CYS A 75 -1.38 -6.17 -8.13
C CYS A 75 -0.29 -6.08 -7.07
N GLY A 76 -0.62 -5.65 -5.84
CA GLY A 76 0.34 -5.56 -4.75
C GLY A 76 0.58 -6.92 -4.09
N PHE A 77 1.87 -7.23 -3.86
CA PHE A 77 2.30 -8.50 -3.23
C PHE A 77 1.86 -9.77 -3.94
N VAL A 78 1.52 -9.68 -5.24
CA VAL A 78 1.22 -10.83 -6.07
C VAL A 78 2.45 -11.15 -6.92
N GLU A 79 2.80 -12.43 -7.00
CA GLU A 79 3.87 -12.90 -7.88
C GLU A 79 3.63 -12.44 -9.33
N ASP A 80 4.71 -12.02 -10.01
CA ASP A 80 4.70 -11.51 -11.38
C ASP A 80 3.83 -10.26 -11.66
N LYS A 81 3.25 -9.62 -10.63
CA LYS A 81 2.56 -8.31 -10.77
C LYS A 81 3.36 -7.21 -10.07
N GLY A 82 3.79 -6.21 -10.84
CA GLY A 82 4.43 -5.00 -10.34
C GLY A 82 3.54 -3.76 -10.44
N THR A 83 4.06 -2.62 -9.98
CA THR A 83 3.41 -1.31 -10.17
C THR A 83 3.16 -1.00 -11.65
N SER A 84 4.05 -1.45 -12.53
CA SER A 84 3.92 -1.36 -13.99
C SER A 84 2.63 -2.01 -14.51
N ASN A 85 2.20 -3.13 -13.93
CA ASN A 85 0.99 -3.83 -14.34
C ASN A 85 -0.25 -3.02 -13.98
N ALA A 86 -0.35 -2.55 -12.73
CA ALA A 86 -1.45 -1.70 -12.28
C ALA A 86 -1.55 -0.40 -13.10
N ILE A 87 -0.40 0.24 -13.37
CA ILE A 87 -0.34 1.45 -14.21
C ILE A 87 -0.77 1.13 -15.65
N TYR A 88 -0.30 0.02 -16.21
CA TYR A 88 -0.66 -0.40 -17.56
C TYR A 88 -2.17 -0.65 -17.67
N ILE A 89 -2.74 -1.44 -16.77
CA ILE A 89 -4.18 -1.74 -16.76
C ILE A 89 -4.99 -0.44 -16.66
N LEU A 90 -4.66 0.44 -15.70
CA LEU A 90 -5.35 1.72 -15.53
C LEU A 90 -5.29 2.57 -16.81
N ARG A 91 -4.10 2.68 -17.44
CA ARG A 91 -3.94 3.45 -18.69
C ARG A 91 -4.72 2.85 -19.84
N THR A 92 -4.70 1.53 -20.01
CA THR A 92 -5.47 0.84 -21.05
C THR A 92 -6.97 1.02 -20.85
N LEU A 93 -7.47 0.99 -19.61
CA LEU A 93 -8.87 1.27 -19.31
C LEU A 93 -9.26 2.69 -19.71
N ILE A 94 -8.43 3.67 -19.35
CA ILE A 94 -8.62 5.07 -19.73
C ILE A 94 -8.64 5.22 -21.25
N GLU A 95 -7.64 4.68 -21.93
CA GLU A 95 -7.52 4.78 -23.40
C GLU A 95 -8.74 4.18 -24.10
N ARG A 96 -9.16 2.98 -23.71
CA ARG A 96 -10.35 2.32 -24.28
C ARG A 96 -11.64 3.10 -24.06
N ALA A 97 -11.85 3.62 -22.85
CA ALA A 97 -13.04 4.42 -22.57
C ALA A 97 -13.05 5.71 -23.42
N LEU A 98 -11.90 6.37 -23.55
CA LEU A 98 -11.78 7.58 -24.37
C LEU A 98 -11.92 7.30 -25.87
N GLU A 99 -11.52 6.12 -26.36
CA GLU A 99 -11.71 5.68 -27.76
C GLU A 99 -13.20 5.59 -28.13
N VAL A 100 -14.05 5.15 -27.20
CA VAL A 100 -15.52 5.11 -27.37
C VAL A 100 -16.22 6.39 -26.92
N GLN A 101 -15.47 7.47 -26.69
CA GLN A 101 -15.96 8.78 -26.24
C GLN A 101 -16.67 8.77 -24.87
N ASN A 102 -16.36 7.80 -24.02
CA ASN A 102 -16.79 7.76 -22.63
C ASN A 102 -15.77 8.45 -21.72
N ASP A 103 -16.28 9.19 -20.74
CA ASP A 103 -15.45 9.76 -19.68
C ASP A 103 -15.14 8.69 -18.64
N VAL A 104 -14.00 8.81 -17.94
CA VAL A 104 -13.63 7.92 -16.84
C VAL A 104 -13.59 8.69 -15.54
N TYR A 105 -14.23 8.15 -14.52
CA TYR A 105 -14.29 8.72 -13.18
C TYR A 105 -13.45 7.86 -12.25
N LEU A 106 -12.43 8.47 -11.64
CA LEU A 106 -11.48 7.82 -10.74
C LEU A 106 -11.60 8.40 -9.34
N CYS A 107 -11.55 7.54 -8.33
CA CYS A 107 -11.38 7.95 -6.93
C CYS A 107 -10.14 7.23 -6.37
N PHE A 108 -9.11 8.01 -6.03
CA PHE A 108 -7.90 7.49 -5.41
C PHE A 108 -8.09 7.45 -3.90
N ILE A 109 -8.00 6.26 -3.31
CA ILE A 109 -8.23 5.99 -1.90
C ILE A 109 -6.90 5.73 -1.19
N ASP A 110 -6.74 6.35 -0.02
CA ASP A 110 -5.64 6.10 0.92
C ASP A 110 -6.24 5.74 2.28
N TYR A 111 -5.67 4.74 2.94
CA TYR A 111 -6.07 4.31 4.27
C TYR A 111 -5.10 4.84 5.33
N THR A 112 -5.64 5.35 6.43
CA THR A 112 -4.80 5.83 7.55
C THR A 112 -4.15 4.65 8.27
N LYS A 113 -2.87 4.41 8.03
CA LYS A 113 -2.07 3.33 8.66
C LYS A 113 -2.70 1.95 8.46
N ALA A 114 -3.00 1.58 7.22
CA ALA A 114 -3.73 0.35 6.85
C ALA A 114 -3.20 -0.90 7.56
N PHE A 115 -1.88 -1.13 7.48
CA PHE A 115 -1.21 -2.29 8.10
C PHE A 115 -1.38 -2.34 9.63
N ASP A 116 -1.47 -1.20 10.31
CA ASP A 116 -1.62 -1.13 11.78
C ASP A 116 -3.08 -1.29 12.23
N ARG A 117 -4.05 -1.24 11.31
CA ARG A 117 -5.48 -1.28 11.63
C ARG A 117 -6.13 -2.65 11.48
N VAL A 118 -5.43 -3.60 10.88
CA VAL A 118 -5.93 -4.95 10.63
C VAL A 118 -6.38 -5.64 11.92
N LEU A 119 -7.64 -6.06 12.00
CA LEU A 119 -8.16 -6.73 13.19
C LEU A 119 -7.75 -8.22 13.18
N HIS A 120 -7.15 -8.68 14.28
CA HIS A 120 -6.66 -10.07 14.39
C HIS A 120 -7.77 -11.11 14.36
N ASP A 121 -8.90 -10.83 15.01
CA ASP A 121 -10.04 -11.76 15.04
C ASP A 121 -10.71 -11.91 13.66
N GLU A 122 -10.65 -10.85 12.85
CA GLU A 122 -11.12 -10.88 11.46
C GLU A 122 -10.20 -11.77 10.61
N ILE A 123 -8.86 -11.65 10.70
CA ILE A 123 -7.94 -12.60 10.03
C ILE A 123 -8.28 -14.04 10.41
N ILE A 124 -8.45 -14.32 11.70
CA ILE A 124 -8.73 -15.68 12.19
C ILE A 124 -10.07 -16.19 11.64
N THR A 125 -11.08 -15.34 11.55
CA THR A 125 -12.40 -15.68 11.00
C THR A 125 -12.29 -16.02 9.51
N GLN A 126 -11.45 -15.29 8.78
CA GLN A 126 -11.27 -15.46 7.34
C GLN A 126 -10.53 -16.73 6.97
N LEU A 127 -9.47 -17.06 7.72
CA LEU A 127 -8.78 -18.33 7.56
C LEU A 127 -9.75 -19.51 7.73
N LYS A 128 -10.68 -19.43 8.69
CA LYS A 128 -11.72 -20.46 8.85
C LYS A 128 -12.69 -20.51 7.68
N GLN A 129 -13.11 -19.37 7.14
CA GLN A 129 -14.02 -19.32 5.98
C GLN A 129 -13.39 -19.93 4.73
N LEU A 130 -12.07 -19.80 4.58
CA LEU A 130 -11.29 -20.44 3.51
C LEU A 130 -10.97 -21.91 3.79
N ASN A 131 -11.50 -22.50 4.86
CA ASN A 131 -11.18 -23.86 5.32
C ASN A 131 -9.68 -24.10 5.56
N ILE A 132 -8.93 -23.06 5.93
CA ILE A 132 -7.53 -23.17 6.32
C ILE A 132 -7.49 -23.59 7.79
N ASP A 133 -7.03 -24.82 8.05
CA ASP A 133 -6.98 -25.41 9.38
C ASP A 133 -5.59 -26.00 9.72
N GLY A 134 -5.52 -26.87 10.71
CA GLY A 134 -4.30 -27.63 11.00
C GLY A 134 -3.14 -26.82 11.60
N LYS A 135 -1.93 -27.04 11.09
CA LYS A 135 -0.69 -26.46 11.63
C LYS A 135 -0.58 -24.98 11.28
N ASP A 136 -0.86 -24.61 10.03
CA ASP A 136 -0.72 -23.25 9.52
C ASP A 136 -1.69 -22.29 10.23
N PHE A 137 -2.95 -22.70 10.39
CA PHE A 137 -3.93 -21.93 11.17
C PHE A 137 -3.46 -21.67 12.60
N ARG A 138 -2.89 -22.69 13.28
CA ARG A 138 -2.37 -22.54 14.65
C ARG A 138 -1.21 -21.56 14.71
N ILE A 139 -0.26 -21.66 13.77
CA ILE A 139 0.88 -20.74 13.69
C ILE A 139 0.39 -19.31 13.48
N ILE A 140 -0.48 -19.07 12.50
CA ILE A 140 -0.97 -17.72 12.19
C ILE A 140 -1.79 -17.16 13.37
N LYS A 141 -2.64 -17.98 14.00
CA LYS A 141 -3.43 -17.58 15.16
C LYS A 141 -2.55 -17.19 16.36
N THR A 142 -1.54 -17.99 16.68
CA THR A 142 -0.55 -17.67 17.72
C THR A 142 0.22 -16.40 17.34
N MET A 143 0.61 -16.29 16.08
CA MET A 143 1.30 -15.12 15.53
C MET A 143 0.47 -13.85 15.74
N CYS A 144 -0.84 -13.87 15.49
CA CYS A 144 -1.72 -12.73 15.69
C CYS A 144 -1.95 -12.41 17.18
N ARG A 145 -2.17 -13.42 18.05
CA ARG A 145 -2.62 -13.20 19.44
C ARG A 145 -1.51 -12.92 20.45
N GLU A 146 -0.31 -13.48 20.27
CA GLU A 146 0.77 -13.40 21.26
C GLU A 146 1.81 -12.34 20.87
N GLN A 147 1.33 -11.12 20.62
CA GLN A 147 2.18 -10.01 20.18
C GLN A 147 2.36 -8.98 21.28
N THR A 148 3.61 -8.65 21.60
CA THR A 148 3.92 -7.51 22.48
C THR A 148 4.97 -6.61 21.84
N ALA A 149 4.88 -5.31 22.12
CA ALA A 149 5.86 -4.31 21.72
C ALA A 149 6.18 -3.34 22.86
N ALA A 150 7.43 -2.88 22.91
CA ALA A 150 7.90 -1.79 23.74
C ALA A 150 8.57 -0.73 22.87
N MET A 151 8.49 0.53 23.24
CA MET A 151 9.28 1.58 22.60
C MET A 151 10.65 1.65 23.25
N ARG A 152 11.70 1.74 22.45
CA ARG A 152 13.06 2.02 22.89
C ARG A 152 13.49 3.37 22.36
N ILE A 153 13.95 4.22 23.28
CA ILE A 153 14.57 5.51 22.97
C ILE A 153 15.97 5.45 23.57
N GLU A 154 16.99 5.47 22.71
CA GLU A 154 18.39 5.26 23.08
C GLU A 154 18.60 3.94 23.88
N ASN A 155 18.99 4.04 25.16
CA ASN A 155 19.23 2.90 26.05
C ASN A 155 18.05 2.61 26.99
N LYS A 156 16.93 3.32 26.86
CA LYS A 156 15.74 3.12 27.68
C LYS A 156 14.67 2.40 26.88
N THR A 157 14.18 1.28 27.40
CA THR A 157 13.08 0.52 26.82
C THR A 157 11.86 0.68 27.71
N SER A 158 10.70 0.97 27.13
CA SER A 158 9.43 1.06 27.83
C SER A 158 8.99 -0.32 28.32
N THR A 159 7.91 -0.34 29.08
CA THR A 159 7.19 -1.59 29.34
C THR A 159 6.65 -2.17 28.04
N PHE A 160 6.60 -3.50 27.98
CA PHE A 160 5.95 -4.21 26.90
C PHE A 160 4.45 -4.06 27.01
N GLN A 161 3.80 -3.80 25.88
CA GLN A 161 2.37 -3.70 25.74
C GLN A 161 1.87 -4.67 24.68
N ASP A 162 0.67 -5.20 24.89
CA ASP A 162 0.03 -6.10 23.95
C ASP A 162 -0.36 -5.37 22.66
N ILE A 163 -0.01 -5.96 21.52
CA ILE A 163 -0.48 -5.51 20.21
C ILE A 163 -1.82 -6.19 19.94
N LYS A 164 -2.89 -5.40 19.91
CA LYS A 164 -4.27 -5.91 19.69
C LYS A 164 -4.75 -5.85 18.24
N ARG A 165 -4.01 -5.21 17.36
CA ARG A 165 -4.32 -5.07 15.93
C ARG A 165 -3.06 -4.78 15.12
N GLY A 166 -3.18 -4.97 13.82
CA GLY A 166 -2.15 -4.74 12.82
C GLY A 166 -1.38 -6.00 12.45
N VAL A 167 -0.84 -5.99 11.24
CA VAL A 167 0.11 -7.00 10.75
C VAL A 167 1.54 -6.50 10.93
N ARG A 168 2.51 -7.41 10.90
CA ARG A 168 3.90 -7.08 11.24
C ARG A 168 4.67 -6.61 10.02
N GLN A 169 5.02 -5.33 9.98
CA GLN A 169 5.93 -4.82 8.95
C GLN A 169 7.27 -5.57 8.97
N GLY A 170 7.66 -6.19 7.84
CA GLY A 170 8.89 -6.99 7.71
C GLY A 170 8.72 -8.50 7.93
N CYS A 171 7.54 -8.96 8.37
CA CYS A 171 7.22 -10.38 8.39
C CYS A 171 6.80 -10.85 6.99
N VAL A 172 7.31 -12.00 6.55
CA VAL A 172 7.06 -12.57 5.22
C VAL A 172 5.58 -12.82 4.96
N LEU A 173 4.80 -13.20 5.98
CA LEU A 173 3.37 -13.48 5.87
C LEU A 173 2.47 -12.25 5.97
N SER A 174 2.99 -11.11 6.43
CA SER A 174 2.16 -9.93 6.68
C SER A 174 1.56 -9.31 5.40
N PRO A 175 2.27 -9.28 4.27
CA PRO A 175 1.68 -8.93 2.97
C PRO A 175 0.47 -9.79 2.61
N ASP A 176 0.56 -11.11 2.75
CA ASP A 176 -0.52 -12.03 2.35
C ASP A 176 -1.74 -11.91 3.26
N LEU A 177 -1.51 -11.78 4.57
CA LEU A 177 -2.58 -11.54 5.53
C LEU A 177 -3.26 -10.18 5.29
N PHE A 178 -2.51 -9.17 4.86
CA PHE A 178 -3.07 -7.88 4.49
C PHE A 178 -3.89 -7.98 3.20
N SER A 179 -3.39 -8.68 2.18
CA SER A 179 -4.12 -8.95 0.94
C SER A 179 -5.45 -9.66 1.22
N LEU A 180 -5.42 -10.74 1.99
CA LEU A 180 -6.63 -11.45 2.45
C LEU A 180 -7.62 -10.52 3.16
N TYR A 181 -7.11 -9.65 4.03
CA TYR A 181 -7.95 -8.72 4.79
C TYR A 181 -8.61 -7.67 3.89
N SER A 182 -7.83 -7.05 3.01
CA SER A 182 -8.30 -6.03 2.06
C SER A 182 -9.33 -6.58 1.08
N GLU A 183 -9.24 -7.87 0.73
CA GLU A 183 -10.18 -8.50 -0.20
C GLU A 183 -11.62 -8.51 0.32
N ILE A 184 -11.80 -8.67 1.63
CA ILE A 184 -13.14 -8.71 2.25
C ILE A 184 -13.86 -7.37 2.10
N ILE A 185 -13.11 -6.28 2.19
CA ILE A 185 -13.64 -4.92 2.03
C ILE A 185 -14.12 -4.72 0.59
N MET A 186 -13.46 -5.36 -0.37
CA MET A 186 -13.66 -5.15 -1.80
C MET A 186 -14.61 -6.17 -2.45
N ARG A 187 -14.86 -7.32 -1.81
CA ARG A 187 -15.74 -8.38 -2.32
C ARG A 187 -17.15 -7.88 -2.68
N ASN A 188 -17.67 -6.90 -1.95
CA ASN A 188 -18.99 -6.31 -2.25
C ASN A 188 -19.00 -5.45 -3.53
N LEU A 189 -17.85 -5.20 -4.14
CA LEU A 189 -17.72 -4.51 -5.42
C LEU A 189 -17.81 -5.45 -6.62
N GLU A 190 -17.65 -6.77 -6.49
CA GLU A 190 -17.59 -7.72 -7.63
C GLU A 190 -18.79 -7.59 -8.59
N ASN A 191 -19.98 -7.31 -8.06
CA ASN A 191 -21.21 -7.18 -8.84
C ASN A 191 -21.60 -5.73 -9.16
N GLN A 192 -20.73 -4.75 -8.87
CA GLN A 192 -21.01 -3.35 -9.10
C GLN A 192 -20.56 -2.90 -10.51
N PRO A 193 -21.20 -1.86 -11.08
CA PRO A 193 -20.77 -1.28 -12.34
C PRO A 193 -19.31 -0.81 -12.32
N GLY A 194 -18.68 -0.85 -13.49
CA GLY A 194 -17.30 -0.42 -13.74
C GLY A 194 -17.08 -0.30 -15.24
N ILE A 195 -15.82 -0.23 -15.67
CA ILE A 195 -15.50 -0.27 -17.10
C ILE A 195 -15.56 -1.71 -17.58
N LYS A 196 -16.35 -1.97 -18.62
CA LYS A 196 -16.55 -3.32 -19.14
C LYS A 196 -15.39 -3.74 -20.06
N VAL A 197 -14.69 -4.81 -19.71
CA VAL A 197 -13.63 -5.42 -20.51
C VAL A 197 -13.88 -6.91 -20.62
N GLY A 198 -14.00 -7.44 -21.85
CA GLY A 198 -14.16 -8.89 -22.08
C GLY A 198 -15.42 -9.50 -21.44
N GLY A 199 -16.44 -8.68 -21.13
CA GLY A 199 -17.65 -9.13 -20.44
C GLY A 199 -17.65 -8.96 -18.92
N GLN A 200 -16.51 -8.61 -18.32
CA GLN A 200 -16.37 -8.35 -16.88
C GLN A 200 -16.32 -6.85 -16.60
N ASN A 201 -16.79 -6.43 -15.42
CA ASN A 201 -16.70 -5.04 -14.97
C ASN A 201 -15.44 -4.86 -14.14
N ILE A 202 -14.58 -3.91 -14.53
CA ILE A 202 -13.42 -3.51 -13.75
C ILE A 202 -13.75 -2.18 -13.07
N ASN A 203 -13.98 -2.23 -11.76
CA ASN A 203 -14.39 -1.07 -10.97
C ASN A 203 -13.38 -0.67 -9.88
N ASN A 204 -12.32 -1.45 -9.70
CA ASN A 204 -11.23 -1.12 -8.79
C ASN A 204 -9.90 -1.68 -9.31
N LEU A 205 -8.80 -1.02 -8.96
CA LEU A 205 -7.44 -1.56 -9.08
C LEU A 205 -6.70 -1.29 -7.77
N ARG A 206 -5.94 -2.28 -7.32
CA ARG A 206 -5.30 -2.26 -6.00
C ARG A 206 -3.83 -2.58 -6.11
N TYR A 207 -3.03 -1.86 -5.33
CA TYR A 207 -1.64 -2.17 -5.07
C TYR A 207 -1.40 -2.00 -3.58
N ALA A 208 -1.53 -3.09 -2.83
CA ALA A 208 -1.53 -3.04 -1.37
C ALA A 208 -2.65 -2.12 -0.85
N ASP A 209 -2.31 -1.07 -0.10
CA ASP A 209 -3.24 -0.07 0.43
C ASP A 209 -3.61 1.03 -0.58
N ASP A 210 -2.80 1.24 -1.63
CA ASP A 210 -3.13 2.16 -2.72
C ASP A 210 -4.26 1.57 -3.57
N THR A 211 -5.46 2.15 -3.46
CA THR A 211 -6.64 1.70 -4.21
C THR A 211 -7.15 2.81 -5.12
N VAL A 212 -7.52 2.47 -6.36
CA VAL A 212 -8.27 3.36 -7.24
C VAL A 212 -9.61 2.71 -7.59
N LEU A 213 -10.70 3.42 -7.35
CA LEU A 213 -12.03 3.06 -7.86
C LEU A 213 -12.24 3.68 -9.24
N ILE A 214 -12.96 2.96 -10.10
CA ILE A 214 -13.09 3.26 -11.53
C ILE A 214 -14.56 3.11 -11.92
N SER A 215 -15.10 4.11 -12.60
CA SER A 215 -16.47 4.13 -13.09
C SER A 215 -16.58 4.93 -14.40
N GLU A 216 -17.63 4.67 -15.18
CA GLU A 216 -17.99 5.46 -16.37
C GLU A 216 -18.86 6.68 -16.05
N ASN A 217 -19.42 6.76 -14.83
CA ASN A 217 -20.22 7.88 -14.37
C ASN A 217 -20.01 8.19 -12.88
N LYS A 218 -20.42 9.39 -12.50
CA LYS A 218 -20.28 9.93 -11.14
C LYS A 218 -21.10 9.16 -10.12
N GLU A 219 -22.34 8.81 -10.48
CA GLU A 219 -23.31 8.17 -9.58
C GLU A 219 -22.80 6.79 -9.13
N ASP A 220 -22.27 6.01 -10.04
CA ASP A 220 -21.70 4.70 -9.75
C ASP A 220 -20.36 4.84 -9.00
N LEU A 221 -19.53 5.84 -9.29
CA LEU A 221 -18.33 6.11 -8.49
C LEU A 221 -18.68 6.42 -7.03
N GLN A 222 -19.73 7.22 -6.80
CA GLN A 222 -20.22 7.52 -5.46
C GLN A 222 -20.75 6.27 -4.75
N LYS A 223 -21.47 5.38 -5.44
CA LYS A 223 -21.93 4.11 -4.88
C LYS A 223 -20.77 3.20 -4.48
N LEU A 224 -19.77 3.02 -5.37
CA LEU A 224 -18.58 2.22 -5.09
C LEU A 224 -17.87 2.76 -3.84
N LEU A 225 -17.67 4.08 -3.76
CA LEU A 225 -17.01 4.71 -2.62
C LEU A 225 -17.80 4.53 -1.31
N ASN A 226 -19.14 4.65 -1.34
CA ASN A 226 -19.98 4.44 -0.17
C ASN A 226 -19.88 3.00 0.35
N ILE A 227 -19.88 2.00 -0.54
CA ILE A 227 -19.70 0.59 -0.17
C ILE A 227 -18.32 0.40 0.48
N VAL A 228 -17.26 0.95 -0.12
CA VAL A 228 -15.90 0.85 0.44
C VAL A 228 -15.81 1.52 1.81
N GLU A 229 -16.39 2.71 2.00
CA GLU A 229 -16.41 3.41 3.30
C GLU A 229 -17.08 2.56 4.38
N GLU A 230 -18.26 2.03 4.07
CA GLU A 230 -19.06 1.27 5.01
C GLU A 230 -18.35 -0.02 5.44
N GLU A 231 -17.87 -0.79 4.46
CA GLU A 231 -17.16 -2.04 4.72
C GLU A 231 -15.81 -1.82 5.40
N SER A 232 -15.08 -0.77 5.00
CA SER A 232 -13.82 -0.39 5.66
C SER A 232 -14.04 -0.10 7.14
N ARG A 233 -15.07 0.69 7.46
CA ARG A 233 -15.40 1.07 8.84
C ARG A 233 -15.80 -0.15 9.67
N LYS A 234 -16.59 -1.07 9.12
CA LYS A 234 -16.94 -2.36 9.77
C LYS A 234 -15.69 -3.19 10.09
N LYS A 235 -14.66 -3.11 9.24
CA LYS A 235 -13.39 -3.82 9.38
C LYS A 235 -12.29 -2.97 10.03
N GLY A 236 -12.64 -1.88 10.72
CA GLY A 236 -11.69 -1.07 11.47
C GLY A 236 -10.69 -0.27 10.63
N PHE A 237 -10.85 -0.27 9.29
CA PHE A 237 -10.11 0.58 8.38
C PHE A 237 -10.72 1.99 8.38
N GLU A 238 -9.87 2.98 8.18
CA GLU A 238 -10.29 4.38 8.14
C GLU A 238 -9.68 5.05 6.92
N LEU A 239 -10.55 5.64 6.11
CA LEU A 239 -10.16 6.40 4.95
C LEU A 239 -9.46 7.68 5.35
N ASN A 240 -8.36 8.01 4.67
CA ASN A 240 -7.66 9.26 4.86
C ASN A 240 -8.29 10.34 4.00
N SER A 241 -9.35 10.97 4.49
CA SER A 241 -10.14 11.96 3.74
C SER A 241 -9.30 13.12 3.16
N LYS A 242 -8.13 13.43 3.73
CA LYS A 242 -7.23 14.48 3.23
C LYS A 242 -6.42 14.07 2.00
N LYS A 243 -6.16 12.77 1.83
CA LYS A 243 -5.39 12.21 0.72
C LYS A 243 -6.27 11.64 -0.39
N ILE A 244 -7.57 11.46 -0.14
CA ILE A 244 -8.52 11.09 -1.17
C ILE A 244 -8.64 12.22 -2.19
N GLU A 245 -8.42 11.89 -3.46
CA GLU A 245 -8.63 12.78 -4.59
C GLU A 245 -9.48 12.10 -5.65
N VAL A 246 -10.34 12.87 -6.30
CA VAL A 246 -11.20 12.43 -7.40
C VAL A 246 -10.67 13.02 -8.70
N MET A 247 -10.73 12.26 -9.78
CA MET A 247 -10.33 12.73 -11.10
C MET A 247 -11.37 12.30 -12.11
N VAL A 248 -11.72 13.22 -13.01
CA VAL A 248 -12.42 12.86 -14.25
C VAL A 248 -11.40 12.89 -15.35
N ILE A 249 -11.45 11.91 -16.24
CA ILE A 249 -10.65 11.89 -17.46
C ILE A 249 -11.60 12.01 -18.64
N SER A 250 -11.43 13.06 -19.43
CA SER A 250 -12.34 13.42 -20.52
C SER A 250 -11.61 14.12 -21.65
N ARG A 251 -12.11 13.96 -22.88
CA ARG A 251 -11.67 14.72 -24.08
C ARG A 251 -12.63 15.85 -24.45
N LYS A 252 -13.65 16.12 -23.63
CA LYS A 252 -14.63 17.18 -23.87
C LYS A 252 -14.00 18.56 -23.67
N GLN A 253 -14.48 19.57 -24.41
CA GLN A 253 -14.03 20.96 -24.25
C GLN A 253 -14.41 21.53 -22.89
N GLU A 254 -15.63 21.26 -22.42
CA GLU A 254 -16.05 21.56 -21.06
C GLU A 254 -15.78 20.33 -20.17
N PHE A 255 -14.92 20.53 -19.17
CA PHE A 255 -14.48 19.43 -18.33
C PHE A 255 -15.57 19.07 -17.30
N PRO A 256 -15.98 17.79 -17.18
CA PRO A 256 -17.06 17.42 -16.27
C PRO A 256 -16.69 17.70 -14.80
N LYS A 257 -17.66 18.23 -14.05
CA LYS A 257 -17.55 18.36 -12.59
C LYS A 257 -17.95 17.05 -11.92
N CYS A 258 -17.15 16.59 -10.97
CA CYS A 258 -17.40 15.38 -10.21
C CYS A 258 -17.37 15.68 -8.71
N ASP A 259 -18.57 15.85 -8.16
CA ASP A 259 -18.77 16.15 -6.75
C ASP A 259 -19.09 14.86 -5.99
N ILE A 260 -18.06 14.25 -5.41
CA ILE A 260 -18.17 13.02 -4.59
C ILE A 260 -18.04 13.38 -3.11
N PHE A 261 -18.84 12.73 -2.27
CA PHE A 261 -18.97 13.04 -0.84
C PHE A 261 -18.86 11.80 0.04
N ILE A 262 -18.30 11.95 1.24
CA ILE A 262 -18.50 11.04 2.38
C ILE A 262 -18.83 11.91 3.58
N ASN A 263 -19.90 11.58 4.33
CA ASN A 263 -20.30 12.32 5.54
C ASN A 263 -20.37 13.84 5.29
N GLU A 264 -20.98 14.25 4.17
CA GLU A 264 -21.10 15.65 3.72
C GLU A 264 -19.78 16.37 3.35
N VAL A 265 -18.63 15.68 3.47
CA VAL A 265 -17.33 16.20 3.05
C VAL A 265 -17.11 15.93 1.57
N LYS A 266 -16.98 17.00 0.78
CA LYS A 266 -16.65 16.94 -0.64
C LYS A 266 -15.16 16.65 -0.85
N PHE A 267 -14.85 15.67 -1.69
CA PHE A 267 -13.46 15.40 -2.07
C PHE A 267 -12.96 16.34 -3.18
N LYS A 268 -11.65 16.59 -3.16
CA LYS A 268 -10.98 17.46 -4.13
C LYS A 268 -10.96 16.78 -5.51
N GLN A 269 -11.51 17.45 -6.51
CA GLN A 269 -11.31 17.09 -7.90
C GLN A 269 -9.94 17.61 -8.38
N THR A 270 -9.11 16.75 -8.97
CA THR A 270 -7.73 17.07 -9.38
C THR A 270 -7.53 16.87 -10.88
N GLU A 271 -6.61 17.63 -11.47
CA GLU A 271 -6.21 17.48 -12.88
C GLU A 271 -5.07 16.49 -13.07
N LYS A 272 -4.30 16.23 -12.01
CA LYS A 272 -3.16 15.31 -12.04
C LYS A 272 -3.00 14.62 -10.70
N PHE A 273 -2.68 13.34 -10.73
CA PHE A 273 -2.49 12.53 -9.53
C PHE A 273 -1.27 11.64 -9.71
N LYS A 274 -0.46 11.48 -8.67
CA LYS A 274 0.73 10.61 -8.68
C LYS A 274 0.35 9.23 -8.15
N TYR A 275 -0.04 8.33 -9.04
CA TYR A 275 -0.40 6.95 -8.72
C TYR A 275 0.80 6.01 -8.95
N LEU A 276 1.21 5.28 -7.91
CA LEU A 276 2.32 4.31 -7.96
C LEU A 276 3.62 4.88 -8.59
N GLY A 277 3.90 6.15 -8.31
CA GLY A 277 5.08 6.85 -8.80
C GLY A 277 4.95 7.50 -10.18
N THR A 278 3.81 7.34 -10.86
CA THR A 278 3.54 7.85 -12.21
C THR A 278 2.40 8.88 -12.18
N ILE A 279 2.53 9.95 -12.97
CA ILE A 279 1.48 10.97 -13.12
C ILE A 279 0.39 10.46 -14.08
N ILE A 280 -0.84 10.43 -13.57
CA ILE A 280 -2.08 10.31 -14.33
C ILE A 280 -2.65 11.72 -14.50
N SER A 281 -3.09 12.04 -15.71
CA SER A 281 -3.60 13.36 -16.09
C SER A 281 -5.05 13.26 -16.54
N ASN A 282 -5.83 14.29 -16.26
CA ASN A 282 -7.25 14.39 -16.62
C ASN A 282 -7.52 14.47 -18.14
N ASP A 283 -6.52 14.77 -18.95
CA ASP A 283 -6.58 14.72 -20.42
C ASP A 283 -6.30 13.30 -20.98
N GLY A 284 -5.95 12.34 -20.12
CA GLY A 284 -5.54 10.98 -20.51
C GLY A 284 -4.15 10.90 -21.15
N MET A 285 -3.42 12.02 -21.27
CA MET A 285 -2.15 12.09 -21.98
C MET A 285 -0.93 11.86 -21.07
N THR A 286 0.15 11.36 -21.65
CA THR A 286 1.41 11.05 -20.96
C THR A 286 2.42 12.19 -20.94
N ASN A 287 2.16 13.30 -21.65
CA ASN A 287 3.11 14.41 -21.80
C ASN A 287 3.60 14.99 -20.45
N ARG A 288 2.68 15.13 -19.48
CA ARG A 288 3.00 15.62 -18.13
C ARG A 288 3.94 14.66 -17.38
N GLU A 289 3.72 13.35 -17.53
CA GLU A 289 4.57 12.32 -16.94
C GLU A 289 5.96 12.28 -17.59
N ILE A 290 6.04 12.30 -18.92
CA ILE A 290 7.32 12.31 -19.66
C ILE A 290 8.16 13.53 -19.24
N SER A 291 7.53 14.69 -19.13
CA SER A 291 8.19 15.92 -18.66
C SER A 291 8.70 15.78 -17.23
N ALA A 292 7.89 15.21 -16.32
CA ALA A 292 8.27 14.98 -14.93
C ALA A 292 9.43 13.98 -14.79
N ARG A 293 9.39 12.86 -15.53
CA ARG A 293 10.47 11.86 -15.56
C ARG A 293 11.77 12.45 -16.11
N THR A 294 11.68 13.24 -17.17
CA THR A 294 12.83 13.95 -17.75
C THR A 294 13.45 14.91 -16.72
N ALA A 295 12.62 15.66 -15.98
CA ALA A 295 13.09 16.54 -14.91
C ALA A 295 13.76 15.76 -13.77
N GLN A 296 13.17 14.65 -13.32
CA GLN A 296 13.73 13.80 -12.26
C GLN A 296 15.08 13.20 -12.67
N ALA A 297 15.20 12.72 -13.92
CA ALA A 297 16.44 12.21 -14.47
C ALA A 297 17.54 13.28 -14.48
N LYS A 298 17.20 14.52 -14.90
CA LYS A 298 18.12 15.67 -14.85
C LYS A 298 18.58 15.96 -13.43
N ILE A 299 17.67 15.98 -12.44
CA ILE A 299 18.00 16.23 -11.03
C ILE A 299 18.93 15.14 -10.48
N ASN A 300 18.62 13.86 -10.73
CA ASN A 300 19.46 12.75 -10.27
C ASN A 300 20.85 12.78 -10.92
N PHE A 301 20.91 13.11 -12.22
CA PHE A 301 22.19 13.31 -12.90
C PHE A 301 23.00 14.44 -12.25
N GLN A 302 22.39 15.58 -11.91
CA GLN A 302 23.11 16.68 -11.24
C GLN A 302 23.65 16.25 -9.87
N LYS A 303 22.89 15.47 -9.08
CA LYS A 303 23.37 14.93 -7.80
C LYS A 303 24.60 14.04 -7.95
N MET A 304 24.67 13.27 -9.04
CA MET A 304 25.78 12.36 -9.34
C MET A 304 26.84 12.96 -10.26
N LYS A 305 26.74 14.26 -10.61
CA LYS A 305 27.60 14.91 -11.60
C LYS A 305 29.09 14.74 -11.28
N THR A 306 29.47 14.91 -10.01
CA THR A 306 30.86 14.76 -9.55
C THR A 306 31.44 13.37 -9.77
N ILE A 307 30.61 12.34 -9.91
CA ILE A 307 31.03 10.98 -10.24
C ILE A 307 30.96 10.77 -11.76
N LEU A 308 29.81 11.10 -12.36
CA LEU A 308 29.53 10.81 -13.77
C LEU A 308 30.37 11.65 -14.75
N THR A 309 30.80 12.85 -14.37
CA THR A 309 31.61 13.74 -15.22
C THR A 309 33.09 13.79 -14.82
N ASN A 310 33.52 13.01 -13.82
CA ASN A 310 34.90 13.04 -13.36
C ASN A 310 35.82 12.23 -14.30
N LYS A 311 36.84 12.91 -14.84
CA LYS A 311 37.81 12.32 -15.77
C LYS A 311 38.79 11.37 -15.08
N HIS A 312 38.96 11.47 -13.77
CA HIS A 312 39.80 10.58 -12.96
C HIS A 312 39.11 9.26 -12.63
N ILE A 313 37.80 9.13 -12.88
CA ILE A 313 37.06 7.89 -12.72
C ILE A 313 36.95 7.21 -14.08
N SER A 314 37.33 5.93 -14.13
CA SER A 314 37.24 5.13 -15.34
C SER A 314 35.82 5.16 -15.91
N ILE A 315 35.71 5.12 -17.23
CA ILE A 315 34.40 5.11 -17.89
C ILE A 315 33.57 3.89 -17.50
N GLU A 316 34.22 2.76 -17.22
CA GLU A 316 33.56 1.53 -16.77
C GLU A 316 32.90 1.70 -15.40
N THR A 317 33.63 2.28 -14.43
CA THR A 317 33.06 2.56 -13.10
C THR A 317 31.90 3.56 -13.19
N ARG A 318 31.99 4.56 -14.06
CA ARG A 318 30.88 5.50 -14.30
C ARG A 318 29.66 4.84 -14.94
N LYS A 319 29.86 3.90 -15.88
CA LYS A 319 28.77 3.09 -16.46
C LYS A 319 28.12 2.18 -15.42
N ARG A 320 28.92 1.50 -14.58
CA ARG A 320 28.40 0.68 -13.47
C ARG A 320 27.59 1.53 -12.48
N ALA A 321 28.09 2.71 -12.12
CA ALA A 321 27.35 3.65 -11.27
C ALA A 321 26.03 4.08 -11.91
N LEU A 322 26.02 4.33 -13.23
CA LEU A 322 24.78 4.65 -13.92
C LEU A 322 23.78 3.48 -13.84
N GLN A 323 24.20 2.26 -14.16
CA GLN A 323 23.36 1.05 -14.12
C GLN A 323 22.83 0.69 -12.74
N CYS A 324 23.57 1.04 -11.67
CA CYS A 324 23.13 0.77 -10.31
C CYS A 324 22.05 1.75 -9.81
N TYR A 325 22.04 2.98 -10.29
CA TYR A 325 21.24 4.07 -9.72
C TYR A 325 20.17 4.64 -10.67
N ILE A 326 20.20 4.27 -11.96
CA ILE A 326 19.28 4.72 -13.01
C ILE A 326 18.79 3.51 -13.79
#